data_AF-A0AAW0RGA0-F1
#
_entry.id   AF-A0AAW0RGA0-F1
#
_cell.length_a   1.000
_cell.length_b   1.000
_cell.length_c   1.000
_cell.angle_alpha   90.00
_cell.angle_beta   90.00
_cell.angle_gamma   90.00
#
_symmetry.space_group_name_H-M   'P 1'
#
loop_
_entity.id
_entity.type
_entity.pdbx_description
1 polymer ?
#
loop_
_entity_poly.entity_id
_entity_poly.type
_entity_poly.pdbx_seq_one_letter_code
_entity_poly.pdbx_strand_id
1 'polypeptide(L)'
;MAAQVATAKHNVATTLNYWDDPGDGSKPTPIFIGKGRISNKRPHKAWEFVVSDVSGDEDQYTLDSHGFQYCQSPSDETLFTDEQQIKQGYYAECEALVQKITGARGVHIFNHKVRRGPTQWHHLGLHNLANRGPVTRTHVDQSYEGAERRLRWELPQEADDISRRRYQIINVWRPIRAIRKDPIAVADARSVPDEDLVGAEMTEDGFVGESWVVRHNPAHQWYYKHGMTPSDVLLIKCFDSDKTVARRALHSAFEDPRYQDCESRQSIETVDWMGKKVPVWSMPTINYGLLLSQDPSEVDKVVNACKEEGYFYLDLQGIDGRRMLSDQQETLKLMKRFFDAPLEAKNEFGLISSHLGYEPVGSRTGVAAGSKDGYEMLKVSRDEIQRNSPKIPAPVKNSGDLQILENSIGSCNTITKVILSALSTGMGLTGASRFENSHRNEKPSTTT
;
A
#
# COMPACT_ATOMS: atom_id res chain seq x y z
N MET A 1 -16.63 48.96 -12.26
CA MET A 1 -16.48 47.53 -12.59
C MET A 1 -15.01 47.19 -12.50
N ALA A 2 -14.62 46.17 -11.74
CA ALA A 2 -13.25 45.68 -11.77
C ALA A 2 -13.06 44.87 -13.06
N ALA A 3 -12.04 45.18 -13.85
CA ALA A 3 -11.70 44.37 -15.02
C ALA A 3 -11.16 43.02 -14.51
N GLN A 4 -11.82 41.93 -14.91
CA GLN A 4 -11.39 40.58 -14.62
C GLN A 4 -10.10 40.34 -15.42
N VAL A 5 -8.96 40.33 -14.73
CA VAL A 5 -7.65 40.09 -15.37
C VAL A 5 -7.66 38.65 -15.87
N ALA A 6 -7.68 38.48 -17.19
CA ALA A 6 -7.68 37.15 -17.80
C ALA A 6 -6.41 36.38 -17.39
N THR A 7 -6.59 35.24 -16.73
CA THR A 7 -5.49 34.35 -16.35
C THR A 7 -4.79 33.86 -17.61
N ALA A 8 -3.47 34.03 -17.69
CA ALA A 8 -2.69 33.53 -18.82
C ALA A 8 -2.77 31.99 -18.86
N LYS A 9 -3.21 31.45 -20.00
CA LYS A 9 -3.37 30.00 -20.21
C LYS A 9 -2.04 29.32 -20.48
N HIS A 10 -1.78 28.19 -19.81
CA HIS A 10 -0.51 27.47 -19.86
C HIS A 10 -0.49 26.23 -20.76
N ASN A 11 -1.44 26.08 -21.69
CA ASN A 11 -1.61 24.94 -22.62
C ASN A 11 -0.30 24.21 -22.99
N VAL A 12 -0.31 22.87 -22.93
CA VAL A 12 0.89 22.04 -23.07
C VAL A 12 0.77 21.13 -24.29
N ALA A 13 1.70 21.25 -25.23
CA ALA A 13 1.96 20.21 -26.22
C ALA A 13 2.79 19.10 -25.56
N THR A 14 2.27 17.87 -25.55
CA THR A 14 2.84 16.73 -24.83
C THR A 14 2.41 15.41 -25.49
N THR A 15 2.82 14.28 -24.92
CA THR A 15 2.30 12.96 -25.31
C THR A 15 1.48 12.31 -24.20
N LEU A 16 0.43 11.58 -24.59
CA LEU A 16 -0.36 10.72 -23.72
C LEU A 16 -0.25 9.27 -24.18
N ASN A 17 -0.11 8.34 -23.23
CA ASN A 17 0.11 6.92 -23.54
C ASN A 17 -1.23 6.19 -23.61
N TYR A 18 -1.63 5.76 -24.80
CA TYR A 18 -2.82 4.94 -25.03
C TYR A 18 -2.47 3.45 -25.05
N TRP A 19 -3.48 2.58 -24.94
CA TRP A 19 -3.26 1.15 -25.12
C TRP A 19 -2.90 0.87 -26.59
N ASP A 20 -1.83 0.10 -26.78
CA ASP A 20 -1.38 -0.33 -28.10
C ASP A 20 -2.14 -1.61 -28.46
N ASP A 21 -3.34 -1.43 -29.02
CA ASP A 21 -4.24 -2.52 -29.44
C ASP A 21 -3.55 -3.31 -30.57
N PRO A 22 -3.27 -4.61 -30.39
CA PRO A 22 -2.66 -5.44 -31.44
C PRO A 22 -3.57 -5.65 -32.67
N GLY A 23 -4.86 -5.32 -32.58
CA GLY A 23 -5.82 -5.43 -33.69
C GLY A 23 -6.25 -6.87 -34.01
N ASP A 24 -5.81 -7.86 -33.22
CA ASP A 24 -6.12 -9.29 -33.38
C ASP A 24 -7.35 -9.74 -32.58
N GLY A 25 -7.99 -8.83 -31.84
CA GLY A 25 -9.14 -9.11 -30.97
C GLY A 25 -8.79 -9.69 -29.60
N SER A 26 -7.50 -9.80 -29.26
CA SER A 26 -7.07 -10.24 -27.93
C SER A 26 -7.46 -9.24 -26.83
N LYS A 27 -7.78 -9.75 -25.63
CA LYS A 27 -8.08 -8.91 -24.47
C LYS A 27 -6.79 -8.25 -23.92
N PRO A 28 -6.85 -7.01 -23.39
CA PRO A 28 -5.72 -6.39 -22.73
C PRO A 28 -5.16 -7.26 -21.59
N THR A 29 -3.83 -7.33 -21.49
CA THR A 29 -3.15 -8.16 -20.46
C THR A 29 -3.61 -7.77 -19.05
N PRO A 30 -4.00 -8.72 -18.17
CA PRO A 30 -4.38 -8.41 -16.80
C PRO A 30 -3.27 -7.74 -16.00
N ILE A 31 -3.66 -6.85 -15.07
CA ILE A 31 -2.75 -6.26 -14.08
C ILE A 31 -2.81 -7.10 -12.80
N PHE A 32 -1.66 -7.36 -12.19
CA PHE A 32 -1.57 -8.05 -10.90
C PHE A 32 -0.94 -7.11 -9.86
N ILE A 33 -1.67 -6.86 -8.79
CA ILE A 33 -1.29 -6.07 -7.62
C ILE A 33 -1.30 -7.01 -6.41
N GLY A 34 -0.17 -7.08 -5.71
CA GLY A 34 -0.02 -7.92 -4.52
C GLY A 34 1.44 -8.33 -4.31
N LYS A 35 1.73 -8.98 -3.17
CA LYS A 35 3.09 -9.42 -2.80
C LYS A 35 4.15 -8.30 -2.92
N GLY A 36 3.77 -7.06 -2.60
CA GLY A 36 4.64 -5.88 -2.66
C GLY A 36 4.88 -5.28 -4.06
N ARG A 37 4.26 -5.80 -5.13
CA ARG A 37 4.53 -5.36 -6.51
C ARG A 37 3.25 -5.07 -7.30
N ILE A 38 3.32 -4.09 -8.20
CA ILE A 38 2.39 -3.90 -9.32
C ILE A 38 3.04 -4.40 -10.60
N SER A 39 2.37 -5.34 -11.29
CA SER A 39 2.79 -5.86 -12.61
C SER A 39 1.81 -5.38 -13.68
N ASN A 40 2.22 -4.39 -14.48
CA ASN A 40 1.44 -3.89 -15.61
C ASN A 40 2.22 -4.04 -16.93
N LYS A 41 2.00 -5.18 -17.60
CA LYS A 41 2.62 -5.53 -18.88
C LYS A 41 1.81 -5.11 -20.12
N ARG A 42 0.69 -4.40 -19.95
CA ARG A 42 -0.12 -3.91 -21.09
C ARG A 42 0.78 -3.06 -22.01
N PRO A 43 0.83 -3.33 -23.32
CA PRO A 43 1.58 -2.49 -24.25
C PRO A 43 0.90 -1.13 -24.36
N HIS A 44 1.67 -0.08 -24.65
CA HIS A 44 1.16 1.28 -24.75
C HIS A 44 2.00 2.09 -25.72
N LYS A 45 1.35 3.08 -26.33
CA LYS A 45 1.94 3.94 -27.35
C LYS A 45 1.66 5.40 -27.05
N ALA A 46 2.70 6.22 -27.10
CA ALA A 46 2.61 7.66 -26.95
C ALA A 46 2.01 8.29 -28.21
N TRP A 47 1.07 9.22 -28.01
CA TRP A 47 0.45 10.03 -29.06
C TRP A 47 0.45 11.49 -28.65
N GLU A 48 0.68 12.40 -29.60
CA GLU A 48 0.76 13.84 -29.35
C GLU A 48 -0.61 14.47 -29.13
N PHE A 49 -0.74 15.28 -28.07
CA PHE A 49 -1.94 16.05 -27.75
C PHE A 49 -1.56 17.44 -27.25
N VAL A 50 -2.50 18.39 -27.39
CA VAL A 50 -2.46 19.65 -26.63
C VAL A 50 -3.41 19.52 -25.45
N VAL A 51 -2.86 19.59 -24.23
CA VAL A 51 -3.65 19.61 -22.99
C VAL A 51 -3.94 21.07 -22.63
N SER A 52 -5.23 21.42 -22.57
CA SER A 52 -5.70 22.80 -22.40
C SER A 52 -5.79 23.20 -20.92
N ASP A 53 -5.30 24.39 -20.57
CA ASP A 53 -5.32 24.91 -19.20
C ASP A 53 -6.68 25.53 -18.85
N VAL A 54 -7.36 24.98 -17.84
CA VAL A 54 -8.68 25.45 -17.41
C VAL A 54 -8.61 26.63 -16.44
N SER A 55 -7.43 27.07 -16.00
CA SER A 55 -7.27 28.11 -14.98
C SER A 55 -8.01 29.41 -15.33
N GLY A 56 -8.95 29.84 -14.49
CA GLY A 56 -9.85 30.98 -14.72
C GLY A 56 -11.24 30.63 -15.29
N ASP A 57 -11.45 29.38 -15.73
CA ASP A 57 -12.69 28.86 -16.35
C ASP A 57 -13.17 27.57 -15.65
N GLU A 58 -12.70 27.28 -14.43
CA GLU A 58 -12.95 26.00 -13.74
C GLU A 58 -14.44 25.67 -13.52
N ASP A 59 -15.30 26.69 -13.44
CA ASP A 59 -16.75 26.58 -13.24
C ASP A 59 -17.49 26.01 -14.46
N GLN A 60 -16.88 26.06 -15.65
CA GLN A 60 -17.43 25.48 -16.88
C GLN A 60 -17.34 23.94 -16.89
N TYR A 61 -16.49 23.35 -16.06
CA TYR A 61 -16.18 21.92 -16.04
C TYR A 61 -16.86 21.23 -14.85
N THR A 62 -17.97 20.53 -15.10
CA THR A 62 -18.74 19.83 -14.05
C THR A 62 -18.78 18.32 -14.24
N LEU A 63 -18.94 17.59 -13.12
CA LEU A 63 -19.00 16.12 -13.11
C LEU A 63 -20.05 15.53 -14.05
N ASP A 64 -21.19 16.20 -14.22
CA ASP A 64 -22.30 15.71 -15.06
C ASP A 64 -22.19 16.14 -16.53
N SER A 65 -21.34 17.13 -16.86
CA SER A 65 -21.14 17.60 -18.23
C SER A 65 -19.85 17.06 -18.88
N HIS A 66 -18.73 17.11 -18.16
CA HIS A 66 -17.39 16.75 -18.66
C HIS A 66 -16.83 15.47 -18.00
N GLY A 67 -17.45 15.01 -16.91
CA GLY A 67 -16.96 13.86 -16.12
C GLY A 67 -15.88 14.22 -15.10
N PHE A 68 -15.49 15.49 -14.98
CA PHE A 68 -14.55 15.98 -13.98
C PHE A 68 -14.95 17.37 -13.51
N GLN A 69 -14.46 17.78 -12.34
CA GLN A 69 -14.72 19.10 -11.78
C GLN A 69 -13.61 19.55 -10.82
N TYR A 70 -13.18 20.80 -10.95
CA TYR A 70 -12.24 21.42 -10.02
C TYR A 70 -12.99 22.14 -8.89
N CYS A 71 -12.47 22.07 -7.68
CA CYS A 71 -13.03 22.76 -6.52
C CYS A 71 -11.94 23.21 -5.55
N GLN A 72 -12.23 24.31 -4.84
CA GLN A 72 -11.41 24.79 -3.73
C GLN A 72 -11.97 24.23 -2.43
N SER A 73 -11.16 23.45 -1.73
CA SER A 73 -11.51 22.82 -0.46
C SER A 73 -10.23 22.61 0.34
N PRO A 74 -9.77 23.58 1.16
CA PRO A 74 -8.66 23.37 2.10
C PRO A 74 -8.86 22.12 2.97
N SER A 75 -7.76 21.60 3.51
CA SER A 75 -7.70 20.38 4.31
C SER A 75 -6.84 20.64 5.54
N ASP A 76 -7.25 20.11 6.69
CA ASP A 76 -6.45 20.18 7.93
C ASP A 76 -5.30 19.17 7.88
N GLU A 77 -5.53 18.01 7.24
CA GLU A 77 -4.45 17.08 6.88
C GLU A 77 -3.61 17.66 5.73
N THR A 78 -2.31 17.83 5.97
CA THR A 78 -1.38 18.49 5.03
C THR A 78 -0.18 17.62 4.69
N LEU A 79 0.14 16.62 5.53
CA LEU A 79 1.32 15.78 5.34
C LEU A 79 0.97 14.45 4.70
N PHE A 80 -0.20 13.86 5.00
CA PHE A 80 -0.66 12.55 4.49
C PHE A 80 0.36 11.42 4.75
N THR A 81 0.88 11.38 5.98
CA THR A 81 1.84 10.37 6.47
C THR A 81 1.28 9.47 7.56
N ASP A 82 0.14 9.83 8.16
CA ASP A 82 -0.52 9.09 9.22
C ASP A 82 -1.84 8.50 8.70
N GLU A 83 -1.87 7.17 8.58
CA GLU A 83 -3.02 6.38 8.13
C GLU A 83 -4.28 6.62 8.98
N GLN A 84 -4.12 6.88 10.27
CA GLN A 84 -5.23 7.13 11.19
C GLN A 84 -5.79 8.54 11.00
N GLN A 85 -4.93 9.57 10.87
CA GLN A 85 -5.38 10.95 10.63
C GLN A 85 -6.09 11.09 9.29
N ILE A 86 -5.59 10.43 8.24
CA ILE A 86 -6.27 10.36 6.94
C ILE A 86 -7.68 9.74 7.09
N LYS A 87 -7.80 8.61 7.79
CA LYS A 87 -9.07 7.89 7.96
C LYS A 87 -10.06 8.55 8.92
N GLN A 88 -9.60 9.35 9.88
CA GLN A 88 -10.46 9.97 10.91
C GLN A 88 -10.78 11.45 10.63
N GLY A 89 -9.86 12.18 9.99
CA GLY A 89 -10.06 13.59 9.59
C GLY A 89 -10.36 13.72 8.10
N TYR A 90 -9.37 13.46 7.25
CA TYR A 90 -9.45 13.75 5.81
C TYR A 90 -10.63 13.09 5.08
N TYR A 91 -11.04 11.90 5.53
CA TYR A 91 -12.20 11.22 4.97
C TYR A 91 -13.50 11.98 5.21
N ALA A 92 -13.70 12.55 6.40
CA ALA A 92 -14.89 13.36 6.69
C ALA A 92 -14.93 14.63 5.82
N GLU A 93 -13.78 15.25 5.54
CA GLU A 93 -13.68 16.36 4.59
C GLU A 93 -14.10 15.94 3.17
N CYS A 94 -13.62 14.78 2.71
CA CYS A 94 -13.90 14.24 1.39
C CYS A 94 -15.39 13.83 1.25
N GLU A 95 -15.97 13.21 2.27
CA GLU A 95 -17.41 12.90 2.32
C GLU A 95 -18.24 14.18 2.23
N ALA A 96 -17.94 15.19 3.06
CA ALA A 96 -18.63 16.46 3.04
C ALA A 96 -18.51 17.19 1.68
N LEU A 97 -17.33 17.17 1.06
CA LEU A 97 -17.10 17.76 -0.26
C LEU A 97 -17.91 17.03 -1.36
N VAL A 98 -17.86 15.70 -1.40
CA VAL A 98 -18.58 14.92 -2.40
C VAL A 98 -20.09 15.06 -2.21
N GLN A 99 -20.61 15.01 -0.97
CA GLN A 99 -22.02 15.25 -0.66
C GLN A 99 -22.47 16.65 -1.12
N LYS A 100 -21.68 17.70 -0.82
CA LYS A 100 -21.97 19.08 -1.21
C LYS A 100 -22.05 19.27 -2.73
N ILE A 101 -21.17 18.61 -3.49
CA ILE A 101 -21.10 18.76 -4.96
C ILE A 101 -22.16 17.91 -5.68
N THR A 102 -22.42 16.69 -5.19
CA THR A 102 -23.29 15.71 -5.87
C THR A 102 -24.73 15.65 -5.35
N GLY A 103 -24.98 16.15 -4.14
CA GLY A 103 -26.24 15.93 -3.42
C GLY A 103 -26.43 14.50 -2.90
N ALA A 104 -25.38 13.67 -2.88
CA ALA A 104 -25.47 12.28 -2.45
C ALA A 104 -25.94 12.14 -1.00
N ARG A 105 -26.91 11.25 -0.75
CA ARG A 105 -27.43 10.92 0.59
C ARG A 105 -26.41 10.22 1.49
N GLY A 106 -25.45 9.53 0.88
CA GLY A 106 -24.37 8.83 1.57
C GLY A 106 -23.16 8.73 0.66
N VAL A 107 -21.98 8.78 1.26
CA VAL A 107 -20.69 8.56 0.58
C VAL A 107 -20.01 7.43 1.33
N HIS A 108 -19.42 6.50 0.60
CA HIS A 108 -18.63 5.41 1.15
C HIS A 108 -17.21 5.58 0.63
N ILE A 109 -16.31 6.13 1.47
CA ILE A 109 -14.89 6.20 1.12
C ILE A 109 -14.27 4.83 1.30
N PHE A 110 -14.28 4.13 0.19
CA PHE A 110 -13.43 3.01 -0.10
C PHE A 110 -11.99 3.60 -0.26
N ASN A 111 -11.04 3.18 0.59
CA ASN A 111 -9.89 3.90 1.22
C ASN A 111 -9.00 4.92 0.39
N HIS A 112 -7.66 4.82 0.24
CA HIS A 112 -6.82 5.84 -0.45
C HIS A 112 -5.42 5.38 -0.96
N LYS A 113 -4.84 6.11 -1.93
CA LYS A 113 -3.49 5.89 -2.49
C LYS A 113 -2.65 7.19 -2.43
N VAL A 114 -1.79 7.33 -1.42
CA VAL A 114 -0.73 8.36 -1.40
C VAL A 114 0.34 8.03 -2.46
N ARG A 115 0.72 9.01 -3.28
CA ARG A 115 1.77 8.92 -4.32
C ARG A 115 2.88 9.93 -4.04
N ARG A 116 4.13 9.45 -3.98
CA ARG A 116 5.35 10.28 -3.82
C ARG A 116 6.54 9.78 -4.65
N GLY A 117 6.36 8.69 -5.39
CA GLY A 117 7.42 8.09 -6.19
C GLY A 117 7.73 8.84 -7.47
N PRO A 118 8.85 8.51 -8.13
CA PRO A 118 9.25 9.12 -9.40
C PRO A 118 8.31 8.72 -10.54
N THR A 119 8.34 9.48 -11.64
CA THR A 119 7.57 9.22 -12.88
C THR A 119 7.73 7.78 -13.37
N GLN A 120 8.96 7.26 -13.34
CA GLN A 120 9.32 5.92 -13.81
C GLN A 120 9.24 4.84 -12.71
N TRP A 121 8.42 5.05 -11.67
CA TRP A 121 8.29 4.14 -10.52
C TRP A 121 7.99 2.67 -10.90
N HIS A 122 7.31 2.43 -12.02
CA HIS A 122 7.04 1.09 -12.53
C HIS A 122 8.31 0.24 -12.72
N HIS A 123 9.46 0.87 -12.99
CA HIS A 123 10.75 0.21 -13.17
C HIS A 123 11.47 -0.17 -11.85
N LEU A 124 10.93 0.21 -10.68
CA LEU A 124 11.52 -0.07 -9.36
C LEU A 124 11.34 -1.53 -8.88
N GLY A 125 10.93 -2.44 -9.76
CA GLY A 125 10.79 -3.87 -9.45
C GLY A 125 9.87 -4.15 -8.25
N LEU A 126 10.39 -4.88 -7.25
CA LEU A 126 9.65 -5.21 -6.02
C LEU A 126 9.41 -4.02 -5.08
N HIS A 127 9.99 -2.84 -5.36
CA HIS A 127 9.80 -1.64 -4.55
C HIS A 127 8.78 -0.66 -5.17
N ASN A 128 8.18 -1.02 -6.31
CA ASN A 128 7.31 -0.12 -7.08
C ASN A 128 5.99 0.23 -6.37
N LEU A 129 5.37 -0.71 -5.65
CA LEU A 129 4.11 -0.45 -4.93
C LEU A 129 4.28 0.56 -3.78
N ALA A 130 5.37 0.42 -3.01
CA ALA A 130 5.70 1.31 -1.90
C ALA A 130 6.16 2.70 -2.38
N ASN A 131 6.84 2.76 -3.53
CA ASN A 131 7.33 3.99 -4.14
C ASN A 131 6.49 4.38 -5.36
N ARG A 132 5.16 4.25 -5.27
CA ARG A 132 4.25 4.57 -6.37
C ARG A 132 4.24 6.06 -6.68
N GLY A 133 4.44 6.37 -7.95
CA GLY A 133 4.40 7.71 -8.52
C GLY A 133 3.15 7.95 -9.36
N PRO A 134 3.17 8.94 -10.27
CA PRO A 134 2.08 9.21 -11.22
C PRO A 134 1.84 8.04 -12.19
N VAL A 135 0.59 7.86 -12.63
CA VAL A 135 0.25 6.89 -13.70
C VAL A 135 0.20 7.62 -15.03
N THR A 136 1.16 7.34 -15.92
CA THR A 136 1.31 7.99 -17.23
C THR A 136 0.55 7.30 -18.36
N ARG A 137 -0.27 6.29 -18.04
CA ARG A 137 -1.12 5.56 -18.99
C ARG A 137 -2.54 6.12 -18.97
N THR A 138 -3.18 6.17 -20.11
CA THR A 138 -4.55 6.66 -20.27
C THR A 138 -5.54 5.58 -19.84
N HIS A 139 -6.41 5.90 -18.88
CA HIS A 139 -7.31 4.92 -18.26
C HIS A 139 -8.55 5.56 -17.62
N VAL A 140 -9.49 4.68 -17.23
CA VAL A 140 -10.46 4.92 -16.15
C VAL A 140 -10.36 3.74 -15.18
N ASP A 141 -10.32 4.00 -13.88
CA ASP A 141 -10.06 2.97 -12.86
C ASP A 141 -11.11 1.84 -12.80
N GLN A 142 -12.36 2.13 -13.19
CA GLN A 142 -13.44 1.15 -13.26
C GLN A 142 -14.07 1.13 -14.65
N SER A 143 -14.26 -0.07 -15.21
CA SER A 143 -15.23 -0.29 -16.27
C SER A 143 -16.66 -0.28 -15.70
N TYR A 144 -17.69 -0.35 -16.55
CA TYR A 144 -19.07 -0.48 -16.04
C TYR A 144 -19.27 -1.78 -15.23
N GLU A 145 -18.72 -2.89 -15.71
CA GLU A 145 -18.72 -4.15 -14.95
C GLU A 145 -17.81 -4.04 -13.72
N GLY A 146 -16.63 -3.43 -13.85
CA GLY A 146 -15.70 -3.20 -12.75
C GLY A 146 -16.29 -2.37 -11.60
N ALA A 147 -17.15 -1.40 -11.92
CA ALA A 147 -17.88 -0.60 -10.95
C ALA A 147 -18.94 -1.42 -10.20
N GLU A 148 -19.70 -2.30 -10.88
CA GLU A 148 -20.64 -3.19 -10.21
C GLU A 148 -19.90 -4.24 -9.36
N ARG A 149 -18.83 -4.85 -9.88
CA ARG A 149 -17.94 -5.77 -9.13
C ARG A 149 -17.40 -5.09 -7.87
N ARG A 150 -16.97 -3.82 -7.97
CA ARG A 150 -16.51 -3.02 -6.82
C ARG A 150 -17.64 -2.75 -5.82
N LEU A 151 -18.82 -2.29 -6.25
CA LEU A 151 -19.97 -2.06 -5.36
C LEU A 151 -20.34 -3.33 -4.56
N ARG A 152 -20.39 -4.49 -5.24
CA ARG A 152 -20.69 -5.78 -4.62
C ARG A 152 -19.58 -6.28 -3.68
N TRP A 153 -18.34 -5.85 -3.88
CA TRP A 153 -17.21 -6.18 -3.01
C TRP A 153 -17.18 -5.34 -1.73
N GLU A 154 -17.35 -4.02 -1.84
CA GLU A 154 -17.30 -3.12 -0.67
C GLU A 154 -18.58 -3.20 0.18
N LEU A 155 -19.75 -3.28 -0.46
CA LEU A 155 -21.06 -3.20 0.20
C LEU A 155 -21.94 -4.43 -0.12
N PRO A 156 -21.48 -5.68 0.17
CA PRO A 156 -22.15 -6.90 -0.29
C PRO A 156 -23.58 -7.09 0.22
N GLN A 157 -23.94 -6.47 1.34
CA GLN A 157 -25.30 -6.54 1.91
C GLN A 157 -26.25 -5.46 1.35
N GLU A 158 -25.72 -4.37 0.79
CA GLU A 158 -26.49 -3.19 0.34
C GLU A 158 -26.46 -3.02 -1.19
N ALA A 159 -25.54 -3.68 -1.89
CA ALA A 159 -25.31 -3.53 -3.33
C ALA A 159 -26.57 -3.69 -4.19
N ASP A 160 -27.47 -4.61 -3.85
CA ASP A 160 -28.73 -4.83 -4.59
C ASP A 160 -29.77 -3.72 -4.38
N ASP A 161 -29.69 -2.93 -3.31
CA ASP A 161 -30.52 -1.74 -3.10
C ASP A 161 -29.87 -0.49 -3.73
N ILE A 162 -28.56 -0.35 -3.57
CA ILE A 162 -27.78 0.76 -4.15
C ILE A 162 -27.81 0.73 -5.68
N SER A 163 -27.63 -0.45 -6.30
CA SER A 163 -27.64 -0.61 -7.77
C SER A 163 -28.99 -0.30 -8.44
N ARG A 164 -30.08 -0.23 -7.66
CA ARG A 164 -31.42 0.20 -8.13
C ARG A 164 -31.62 1.72 -8.10
N ARG A 165 -30.67 2.47 -7.54
CA ARG A 165 -30.68 3.93 -7.43
C ARG A 165 -29.53 4.52 -8.25
N ARG A 166 -29.49 5.86 -8.38
CA ARG A 166 -28.30 6.52 -8.94
C ARG A 166 -27.14 6.36 -7.96
N TYR A 167 -26.05 5.76 -8.41
CA TYR A 167 -24.78 5.68 -7.69
C TYR A 167 -23.60 6.03 -8.61
N GLN A 168 -22.52 6.49 -8.00
CA GLN A 168 -21.34 7.02 -8.66
C GLN A 168 -20.07 6.45 -8.03
N ILE A 169 -18.98 6.41 -8.79
CA ILE A 169 -17.62 6.26 -8.26
C ILE A 169 -16.84 7.49 -8.71
N ILE A 170 -16.30 8.25 -7.75
CA ILE A 170 -15.58 9.51 -7.98
C ILE A 170 -14.27 9.46 -7.21
N ASN A 171 -13.16 9.67 -7.91
CA ASN A 171 -11.85 9.90 -7.30
C ASN A 171 -11.77 11.34 -6.78
N VAL A 172 -11.39 11.51 -5.51
CA VAL A 172 -11.02 12.81 -4.95
C VAL A 172 -9.50 12.97 -5.06
N TRP A 173 -9.02 13.73 -6.05
CA TRP A 173 -7.59 13.93 -6.30
C TRP A 173 -7.11 15.25 -5.70
N ARG A 174 -6.09 15.19 -4.83
CA ARG A 174 -5.51 16.37 -4.17
C ARG A 174 -3.98 16.41 -4.27
N PRO A 175 -3.35 17.56 -4.56
CA PRO A 175 -1.93 17.78 -4.37
C PRO A 175 -1.52 17.82 -2.89
N ILE A 176 -0.44 17.12 -2.52
CA ILE A 176 0.21 17.28 -1.20
C ILE A 176 1.16 18.50 -1.21
N ARG A 177 1.66 18.87 -2.39
CA ARG A 177 2.44 20.09 -2.67
C ARG A 177 2.00 20.68 -4.01
N ALA A 178 2.29 21.96 -4.24
CA ALA A 178 1.97 22.63 -5.50
C ALA A 178 2.54 21.87 -6.71
N ILE A 179 1.69 21.63 -7.72
CA ILE A 179 2.01 20.79 -8.88
C ILE A 179 2.78 21.59 -9.93
N ARG A 180 3.88 21.02 -10.43
CA ARG A 180 4.63 21.50 -11.59
C ARG A 180 4.99 20.36 -12.53
N LYS A 181 5.66 19.33 -11.99
CA LYS A 181 5.99 18.11 -12.73
C LYS A 181 4.81 17.13 -12.76
N ASP A 182 4.74 16.36 -13.84
CA ASP A 182 3.76 15.30 -14.09
C ASP A 182 2.30 15.67 -13.79
N PRO A 183 1.74 16.85 -14.16
CA PRO A 183 0.33 17.20 -13.90
C PRO A 183 -0.67 16.14 -14.37
N ILE A 184 -1.87 16.14 -13.79
CA ILE A 184 -2.97 15.23 -14.20
C ILE A 184 -3.81 15.91 -15.28
N ALA A 185 -3.89 15.26 -16.44
CA ALA A 185 -4.85 15.59 -17.49
C ALA A 185 -6.12 14.75 -17.31
N VAL A 186 -7.25 15.34 -17.68
CA VAL A 186 -8.58 14.74 -17.73
C VAL A 186 -9.21 15.02 -19.09
N ALA A 187 -9.87 14.01 -19.67
CA ALA A 187 -10.57 14.17 -20.95
C ALA A 187 -12.04 14.57 -20.73
N ASP A 188 -12.57 15.42 -21.62
CA ASP A 188 -14.01 15.65 -21.70
C ASP A 188 -14.73 14.36 -22.13
N ALA A 189 -15.57 13.82 -21.24
CA ALA A 189 -16.37 12.63 -21.47
C ALA A 189 -17.16 12.64 -22.80
N ARG A 190 -17.58 13.82 -23.29
CA ARG A 190 -18.33 13.96 -24.55
C ARG A 190 -17.47 13.72 -25.79
N SER A 191 -16.15 13.83 -25.65
CA SER A 191 -15.18 13.54 -26.72
C SER A 191 -14.77 12.07 -26.78
N VAL A 192 -15.16 11.24 -25.80
CA VAL A 192 -14.70 9.86 -25.59
C VAL A 192 -15.86 8.88 -25.80
N PRO A 193 -16.06 8.33 -27.02
CA PRO A 193 -17.11 7.36 -27.28
C PRO A 193 -16.84 6.03 -26.56
N ASP A 194 -17.87 5.22 -26.35
CA ASP A 194 -17.76 3.92 -25.64
C ASP A 194 -16.96 2.88 -26.46
N GLU A 195 -16.83 3.04 -27.78
CA GLU A 195 -16.08 2.15 -28.69
C GLU A 195 -14.54 2.24 -28.54
N ASP A 196 -14.04 3.36 -28.03
CA ASP A 196 -12.62 3.54 -27.74
C ASP A 196 -12.18 2.79 -26.46
N LEU A 197 -13.12 2.20 -25.72
CA LEU A 197 -12.86 1.61 -24.40
C LEU A 197 -12.88 0.09 -24.42
N VAL A 198 -11.88 -0.49 -23.77
CA VAL A 198 -11.69 -1.94 -23.70
C VAL A 198 -11.55 -2.37 -22.25
N GLY A 199 -12.43 -3.30 -21.84
CA GLY A 199 -12.45 -3.85 -20.50
C GLY A 199 -11.15 -4.62 -20.23
N ALA A 200 -10.46 -4.26 -19.16
CA ALA A 200 -9.14 -4.76 -18.86
C ALA A 200 -9.02 -5.14 -17.38
N GLU A 201 -8.98 -6.44 -17.11
CA GLU A 201 -9.02 -7.01 -15.77
C GLU A 201 -7.80 -6.64 -14.91
N MET A 202 -8.02 -6.49 -13.61
CA MET A 202 -6.96 -6.46 -12.61
C MET A 202 -7.28 -7.39 -11.44
N THR A 203 -6.24 -7.84 -10.75
CA THR A 203 -6.38 -8.49 -9.43
C THR A 203 -5.60 -7.67 -8.41
N GLU A 204 -6.28 -7.25 -7.33
CA GLU A 204 -5.67 -6.59 -6.17
C GLU A 204 -6.08 -7.37 -4.92
N ASP A 205 -5.13 -8.10 -4.34
CA ASP A 205 -5.26 -8.79 -3.04
C ASP A 205 -6.55 -9.62 -2.85
N GLY A 206 -6.98 -10.33 -3.91
CA GLY A 206 -8.15 -11.21 -3.92
C GLY A 206 -9.40 -10.62 -4.59
N PHE A 207 -9.46 -9.29 -4.75
CA PHE A 207 -10.50 -8.64 -5.57
C PHE A 207 -10.14 -8.76 -7.06
N VAL A 208 -11.13 -9.14 -7.89
CA VAL A 208 -11.02 -9.15 -9.36
C VAL A 208 -11.80 -7.97 -9.93
N GLY A 209 -11.07 -6.89 -10.20
CA GLY A 209 -11.61 -5.67 -10.79
C GLY A 209 -11.50 -5.64 -12.31
N GLU A 210 -12.11 -4.63 -12.91
CA GLU A 210 -11.95 -4.32 -14.32
C GLU A 210 -11.85 -2.81 -14.52
N SER A 211 -10.88 -2.39 -15.34
CA SER A 211 -10.57 -1.00 -15.68
C SER A 211 -10.86 -0.76 -17.16
N TRP A 212 -11.10 0.49 -17.57
CA TRP A 212 -11.03 0.83 -18.99
C TRP A 212 -9.58 1.13 -19.37
N VAL A 213 -9.04 0.40 -20.35
CA VAL A 213 -7.97 0.92 -21.20
C VAL A 213 -8.57 1.51 -22.47
N VAL A 214 -7.81 2.38 -23.14
CA VAL A 214 -8.34 3.29 -24.15
C VAL A 214 -7.53 3.17 -25.44
N ARG A 215 -8.24 3.01 -26.56
CA ARG A 215 -7.71 3.16 -27.92
C ARG A 215 -7.39 4.61 -28.22
N HIS A 216 -6.41 4.85 -29.06
CA HIS A 216 -6.10 6.21 -29.49
C HIS A 216 -7.19 6.75 -30.43
N ASN A 217 -7.78 7.87 -30.05
CA ASN A 217 -8.65 8.68 -30.89
C ASN A 217 -8.18 10.15 -30.83
N PRO A 218 -7.82 10.78 -31.97
CA PRO A 218 -7.34 12.17 -31.98
C PRO A 218 -8.43 13.20 -31.66
N ALA A 219 -9.71 12.80 -31.61
CA ALA A 219 -10.82 13.66 -31.22
C ALA A 219 -10.91 13.87 -29.69
N HIS A 220 -10.19 13.08 -28.88
CA HIS A 220 -10.18 13.24 -27.42
C HIS A 220 -9.67 14.63 -27.00
N GLN A 221 -10.50 15.37 -26.27
CA GLN A 221 -10.17 16.71 -25.79
C GLN A 221 -9.65 16.65 -24.36
N TRP A 222 -8.41 17.10 -24.15
CA TRP A 222 -7.70 16.98 -22.88
C TRP A 222 -7.53 18.33 -22.18
N TYR A 223 -7.77 18.31 -20.88
CA TYR A 223 -7.80 19.48 -20.00
C TYR A 223 -6.96 19.23 -18.74
N TYR A 224 -6.40 20.28 -18.16
CA TYR A 224 -5.76 20.26 -16.85
C TYR A 224 -5.84 21.64 -16.20
N LYS A 225 -5.55 21.74 -14.89
CA LYS A 225 -5.35 23.03 -14.21
C LYS A 225 -3.87 23.24 -13.92
N HIS A 226 -3.29 24.33 -14.42
CA HIS A 226 -1.91 24.71 -14.12
C HIS A 226 -1.74 25.09 -12.64
N GLY A 227 -0.61 24.70 -12.04
CA GLY A 227 -0.19 25.18 -10.73
C GLY A 227 -1.07 24.78 -9.53
N MET A 228 -1.89 23.73 -9.64
CA MET A 228 -2.76 23.27 -8.54
C MET A 228 -2.02 23.18 -7.20
N THR A 229 -2.61 23.78 -6.17
CA THR A 229 -2.10 23.87 -4.80
C THR A 229 -2.76 22.81 -3.91
N PRO A 230 -2.29 22.58 -2.67
CA PRO A 230 -2.99 21.70 -1.73
C PRO A 230 -4.42 22.13 -1.37
N SER A 231 -4.84 23.37 -1.66
CA SER A 231 -6.22 23.84 -1.51
C SER A 231 -7.13 23.47 -2.69
N ASP A 232 -6.54 23.10 -3.83
CA ASP A 232 -7.25 22.62 -5.02
C ASP A 232 -7.54 21.12 -4.91
N VAL A 233 -8.76 20.74 -5.31
CA VAL A 233 -9.19 19.35 -5.48
C VAL A 233 -9.73 19.19 -6.90
N LEU A 234 -9.39 18.06 -7.52
CA LEU A 234 -9.98 17.60 -8.77
C LEU A 234 -10.82 16.36 -8.48
N LEU A 235 -12.12 16.45 -8.75
CA LEU A 235 -13.03 15.32 -8.73
C LEU A 235 -13.03 14.69 -10.13
N ILE A 236 -12.75 13.39 -10.22
CA ILE A 236 -12.77 12.63 -11.48
C ILE A 236 -13.80 11.53 -11.37
N LYS A 237 -14.81 11.55 -12.23
CA LYS A 237 -15.84 10.51 -12.29
C LYS A 237 -15.25 9.26 -12.94
N CYS A 238 -15.25 8.14 -12.24
CA CYS A 238 -14.90 6.83 -12.78
C CYS A 238 -16.16 6.08 -13.25
N PHE A 239 -17.29 6.29 -12.59
CA PHE A 239 -18.58 5.68 -12.95
C PHE A 239 -19.77 6.56 -12.57
N ASP A 240 -20.84 6.50 -13.37
CA ASP A 240 -22.20 6.90 -13.02
C ASP A 240 -23.20 5.91 -13.63
N SER A 241 -24.17 5.49 -12.84
CA SER A 241 -25.30 4.67 -13.29
C SER A 241 -26.28 5.45 -14.17
N ASP A 242 -26.35 6.78 -14.02
CA ASP A 242 -27.18 7.65 -14.84
C ASP A 242 -26.58 7.77 -16.24
N LYS A 243 -27.39 7.46 -17.25
CA LYS A 243 -26.96 7.46 -18.66
C LYS A 243 -27.22 8.78 -19.38
N THR A 244 -27.82 9.77 -18.70
CA THR A 244 -28.14 11.08 -19.27
C THR A 244 -27.03 12.13 -19.11
N VAL A 245 -25.99 11.78 -18.34
CA VAL A 245 -24.86 12.64 -17.96
C VAL A 245 -23.54 12.02 -18.38
N ALA A 246 -22.44 12.80 -18.31
CA ALA A 246 -21.10 12.25 -18.38
C ALA A 246 -20.92 11.13 -17.33
N ARG A 247 -20.53 9.93 -17.77
CA ARG A 247 -20.49 8.72 -16.92
C ARG A 247 -19.12 8.39 -16.35
N ARG A 248 -18.07 8.98 -16.93
CA ARG A 248 -16.66 8.68 -16.68
C ARG A 248 -15.79 9.75 -17.33
N ALA A 249 -14.57 9.99 -16.83
CA ALA A 249 -13.55 10.79 -17.50
C ALA A 249 -12.23 10.01 -17.60
N LEU A 250 -11.63 10.00 -18.78
CA LEU A 250 -10.26 9.48 -18.93
C LEU A 250 -9.32 10.37 -18.14
N HIS A 251 -8.28 9.78 -17.57
CA HIS A 251 -7.23 10.54 -16.91
C HIS A 251 -5.85 9.91 -17.11
N SER A 252 -4.84 10.77 -17.05
CA SER A 252 -3.44 10.37 -17.08
C SER A 252 -2.55 11.47 -16.50
N ALA A 253 -1.40 11.08 -15.94
CA ALA A 253 -0.32 12.04 -15.72
C ALA A 253 0.44 12.26 -17.03
N PHE A 254 0.76 13.52 -17.34
CA PHE A 254 1.51 13.90 -18.54
C PHE A 254 2.72 14.75 -18.18
N GLU A 255 3.76 14.69 -19.00
CA GLU A 255 4.97 15.47 -18.80
C GLU A 255 4.82 16.86 -19.45
N ASP A 256 5.12 17.91 -18.69
CA ASP A 256 5.32 19.25 -19.25
C ASP A 256 6.83 19.44 -19.45
N PRO A 257 7.34 19.59 -20.69
CA PRO A 257 8.76 19.74 -20.96
C PRO A 257 9.41 20.92 -20.21
N ARG A 258 8.63 21.92 -19.79
CA ARG A 258 9.10 23.06 -18.99
C ARG A 258 9.45 22.69 -17.54
N TYR A 259 8.94 21.55 -17.05
CA TYR A 259 9.06 21.12 -15.65
C TYR A 259 9.55 19.66 -15.49
N GLN A 260 9.98 19.00 -16.58
CA GLN A 260 10.50 17.63 -16.57
C GLN A 260 11.64 17.42 -15.54
N ASP A 261 12.48 18.44 -15.31
CA ASP A 261 13.63 18.37 -14.39
C ASP A 261 13.31 18.78 -12.93
N CYS A 262 12.04 19.08 -12.63
CA CYS A 262 11.61 19.42 -11.26
C CYS A 262 11.47 18.18 -10.35
N GLU A 263 11.30 18.42 -9.04
CA GLU A 263 10.94 17.36 -8.07
C GLU A 263 9.67 16.61 -8.49
N SER A 264 9.60 15.32 -8.16
CA SER A 264 8.43 14.48 -8.46
C SER A 264 7.20 14.95 -7.67
N ARG A 265 6.03 15.00 -8.31
CA ARG A 265 4.79 15.43 -7.65
C ARG A 265 4.42 14.52 -6.48
N GLN A 266 3.72 15.09 -5.50
CA GLN A 266 3.15 14.34 -4.38
C GLN A 266 1.64 14.60 -4.36
N SER A 267 0.83 13.54 -4.36
CA SER A 267 -0.64 13.62 -4.43
C SER A 267 -1.32 12.47 -3.69
N ILE A 268 -2.62 12.61 -3.41
CA ILE A 268 -3.47 11.55 -2.83
C ILE A 268 -4.77 11.40 -3.65
N GLU A 269 -5.21 10.15 -3.77
CA GLU A 269 -6.46 9.66 -4.41
C GLU A 269 -7.20 8.72 -3.42
N THR A 270 -8.51 8.45 -3.56
CA THR A 270 -9.31 7.65 -2.59
C THR A 270 -9.91 6.32 -3.14
N VAL A 271 -9.35 5.13 -2.82
CA VAL A 271 -9.72 3.72 -3.24
C VAL A 271 -9.31 2.61 -2.19
N ASP A 272 -10.10 1.53 -1.96
CA ASP A 272 -10.05 0.60 -0.78
C ASP A 272 -9.11 -0.64 -0.75
N TRP A 273 -9.12 -1.29 0.42
CA TRP A 273 -8.78 -2.70 0.68
C TRP A 273 -9.56 -3.31 1.87
N MET A 274 -10.57 -4.14 1.58
CA MET A 274 -11.24 -5.12 2.46
C MET A 274 -12.15 -4.62 3.60
N GLY A 275 -12.64 -3.38 3.59
CA GLY A 275 -13.93 -3.02 4.22
C GLY A 275 -14.13 -3.31 5.72
N LYS A 276 -13.06 -3.54 6.49
CA LYS A 276 -13.11 -3.79 7.94
C LYS A 276 -12.19 -2.86 8.71
N LYS A 277 -12.78 -2.09 9.63
CA LYS A 277 -12.05 -1.44 10.73
C LYS A 277 -11.54 -2.53 11.67
N VAL A 278 -10.36 -3.08 11.37
CA VAL A 278 -9.64 -3.91 12.34
C VAL A 278 -9.27 -3.00 13.52
N PRO A 279 -9.67 -3.32 14.76
CA PRO A 279 -9.22 -2.54 15.90
C PRO A 279 -7.71 -2.70 16.04
N VAL A 280 -6.97 -1.62 15.75
CA VAL A 280 -5.55 -1.54 16.13
C VAL A 280 -5.53 -1.39 17.64
N TRP A 281 -5.25 -2.49 18.35
CA TRP A 281 -5.09 -2.44 19.78
C TRP A 281 -3.84 -1.63 20.12
N SER A 282 -3.99 -0.61 20.96
CA SER A 282 -2.86 0.20 21.41
C SER A 282 -2.03 -0.63 22.39
N MET A 283 -0.94 -1.23 21.90
CA MET A 283 -0.03 -2.00 22.74
C MET A 283 1.01 -1.10 23.41
N PRO A 284 1.33 -1.31 24.70
CA PRO A 284 2.34 -0.55 25.40
C PRO A 284 3.71 -0.79 24.77
N THR A 285 4.50 0.26 24.65
CA THR A 285 5.88 0.18 24.18
C THR A 285 6.83 0.27 25.36
N ILE A 286 7.56 -0.82 25.61
CA ILE A 286 8.55 -0.97 26.68
C ILE A 286 9.93 -0.50 26.16
N ASN A 287 10.60 0.42 26.84
CA ASN A 287 11.94 0.87 26.48
C ASN A 287 12.99 -0.14 26.93
N TYR A 288 13.74 -0.72 25.99
CA TYR A 288 14.71 -1.77 26.31
C TYR A 288 15.87 -1.29 27.19
N GLY A 289 16.36 -0.06 27.03
CA GLY A 289 17.50 0.46 27.81
C GLY A 289 17.13 0.67 29.29
N LEU A 290 15.94 1.18 29.55
CA LEU A 290 15.39 1.30 30.91
C LEU A 290 15.10 -0.08 31.52
N LEU A 291 14.54 -1.01 30.74
CA LEU A 291 14.26 -2.38 31.18
C LEU A 291 15.53 -3.17 31.52
N LEU A 292 16.57 -3.02 30.69
CA LEU A 292 17.93 -3.56 30.91
C LEU A 292 18.54 -3.01 32.21
N SER A 293 18.30 -1.73 32.48
CA SER A 293 18.74 -1.05 33.72
C SER A 293 17.89 -1.40 34.95
N GLN A 294 16.85 -2.23 34.79
CA GLN A 294 15.84 -2.55 35.82
C GLN A 294 15.17 -1.30 36.41
N ASP A 295 14.89 -0.29 35.57
CA ASP A 295 14.15 0.90 36.00
C ASP A 295 12.78 0.49 36.57
N PRO A 296 12.41 0.93 37.80
CA PRO A 296 11.17 0.49 38.44
C PRO A 296 9.92 0.77 37.61
N SER A 297 9.85 1.92 36.94
CA SER A 297 8.66 2.30 36.16
C SER A 297 8.50 1.44 34.90
N GLU A 298 9.61 1.09 34.25
CA GLU A 298 9.60 0.26 33.05
C GLU A 298 9.44 -1.24 33.39
N VAL A 299 9.93 -1.67 34.55
CA VAL A 299 9.68 -3.00 35.14
C VAL A 299 8.19 -3.19 35.47
N ASP A 300 7.56 -2.24 36.16
CA ASP A 300 6.12 -2.28 36.45
C ASP A 300 5.29 -2.32 35.16
N LYS A 301 5.69 -1.54 34.16
CA LYS A 301 5.03 -1.47 32.85
C LYS A 301 5.09 -2.80 32.08
N VAL A 302 6.22 -3.52 32.06
CA VAL A 302 6.28 -4.84 31.41
C VAL A 302 5.48 -5.89 32.18
N VAL A 303 5.48 -5.83 33.53
CA VAL A 303 4.68 -6.74 34.36
C VAL A 303 3.19 -6.52 34.13
N ASN A 304 2.75 -5.27 34.05
CA ASN A 304 1.35 -4.93 33.78
C ASN A 304 0.94 -5.32 32.35
N ALA A 305 1.78 -5.06 31.35
CA ALA A 305 1.53 -5.53 29.97
C ALA A 305 1.39 -7.07 29.89
N CYS A 306 2.22 -7.83 30.62
CA CYS A 306 2.12 -9.28 30.70
C CYS A 306 0.89 -9.79 31.46
N LYS A 307 0.33 -9.02 32.41
CA LYS A 307 -0.87 -9.40 33.18
C LYS A 307 -2.17 -9.07 32.44
N GLU A 308 -2.27 -7.88 31.88
CA GLU A 308 -3.52 -7.33 31.36
C GLU A 308 -3.69 -7.55 29.85
N GLU A 309 -2.60 -7.38 29.07
CA GLU A 309 -2.67 -7.34 27.60
C GLU A 309 -2.07 -8.57 26.92
N GLY A 310 -1.11 -9.24 27.56
CA GLY A 310 -0.40 -10.40 27.03
C GLY A 310 0.62 -10.08 25.92
N TYR A 311 0.62 -8.86 25.39
CA TYR A 311 1.49 -8.40 24.31
C TYR A 311 2.00 -6.98 24.58
N PHE A 312 3.20 -6.68 24.07
CA PHE A 312 3.81 -5.35 24.13
C PHE A 312 4.81 -5.17 22.97
N TYR A 313 5.08 -3.92 22.61
CA TYR A 313 6.25 -3.58 21.79
C TYR A 313 7.48 -3.42 22.68
N LEU A 314 8.66 -3.79 22.18
CA LEU A 314 9.94 -3.48 22.82
C LEU A 314 10.72 -2.50 21.93
N ASP A 315 10.97 -1.29 22.43
CA ASP A 315 11.75 -0.28 21.75
C ASP A 315 13.26 -0.59 21.87
N LEU A 316 13.84 -0.98 20.74
CA LEU A 316 15.25 -1.31 20.55
C LEU A 316 16.05 -0.20 19.82
N GLN A 317 15.49 1.00 19.63
CA GLN A 317 16.16 2.08 18.87
C GLN A 317 17.35 2.70 19.64
N GLY A 318 17.34 2.58 20.97
CA GLY A 318 18.42 2.95 21.87
C GLY A 318 19.72 2.17 21.61
N ILE A 319 20.84 2.65 22.17
CA ILE A 319 22.18 2.13 21.87
C ILE A 319 22.31 0.62 22.19
N ASP A 320 21.71 0.17 23.29
CA ASP A 320 21.77 -1.21 23.77
C ASP A 320 20.93 -2.18 22.92
N GLY A 321 19.85 -1.69 22.30
CA GLY A 321 18.97 -2.48 21.43
C GLY A 321 19.41 -2.49 19.96
N ARG A 322 20.15 -1.46 19.52
CA ARG A 322 20.47 -1.23 18.09
C ARG A 322 21.22 -2.38 17.44
N ARG A 323 22.03 -3.14 18.19
CA ARG A 323 22.72 -4.32 17.66
C ARG A 323 21.72 -5.38 17.18
N MET A 324 20.68 -5.67 17.95
CA MET A 324 19.63 -6.62 17.54
C MET A 324 18.93 -6.17 16.27
N LEU A 325 18.67 -4.86 16.11
CA LEU A 325 18.10 -4.33 14.86
C LEU A 325 19.05 -4.54 13.66
N SER A 326 20.37 -4.40 13.86
CA SER A 326 21.35 -4.71 12.81
C SER A 326 21.41 -6.21 12.48
N ASP A 327 21.47 -7.07 13.49
CA ASP A 327 21.48 -8.54 13.33
C ASP A 327 20.20 -9.02 12.61
N GLN A 328 19.04 -8.42 12.95
CA GLN A 328 17.76 -8.67 12.27
C GLN A 328 17.82 -8.31 10.78
N GLN A 329 18.39 -7.17 10.41
CA GLN A 329 18.47 -6.77 8.98
C GLN A 329 19.36 -7.73 8.17
N GLU A 330 20.48 -8.20 8.72
CA GLU A 330 21.29 -9.22 8.05
C GLU A 330 20.57 -10.57 7.97
N THR A 331 19.86 -10.98 9.02
CA THR A 331 19.01 -12.18 8.98
C THR A 331 17.88 -12.06 7.96
N LEU A 332 17.24 -10.90 7.79
CA LEU A 332 16.21 -10.70 6.76
C LEU A 332 16.78 -10.82 5.34
N LYS A 333 17.99 -10.30 5.09
CA LYS A 333 18.71 -10.49 3.81
C LYS A 333 19.05 -11.96 3.57
N LEU A 334 19.54 -12.65 4.61
CA LEU A 334 19.89 -14.06 4.57
C LEU A 334 18.65 -14.94 4.28
N MET A 335 17.56 -14.71 5.02
CA MET A 335 16.29 -15.44 4.85
C MET A 335 15.65 -15.16 3.49
N LYS A 336 15.73 -13.93 2.96
CA LYS A 336 15.31 -13.66 1.58
C LYS A 336 16.07 -14.54 0.58
N ARG A 337 17.41 -14.57 0.66
CA ARG A 337 18.23 -15.42 -0.22
C ARG A 337 17.95 -16.92 -0.03
N PHE A 338 17.69 -17.34 1.20
CA PHE A 338 17.27 -18.72 1.50
C PHE A 338 15.94 -19.05 0.80
N PHE A 339 14.90 -18.24 0.98
CA PHE A 339 13.57 -18.50 0.43
C PHE A 339 13.50 -18.35 -1.10
N ASP A 340 14.34 -17.48 -1.70
CA ASP A 340 14.52 -17.36 -3.15
C ASP A 340 15.20 -18.60 -3.79
N ALA A 341 15.78 -19.53 -2.99
CA ALA A 341 16.44 -20.73 -3.50
C ALA A 341 15.45 -21.83 -3.94
N PRO A 342 15.87 -22.77 -4.84
CA PRO A 342 15.04 -23.91 -5.25
C PRO A 342 14.53 -24.75 -4.08
N LEU A 343 13.32 -25.30 -4.20
CA LEU A 343 12.67 -26.06 -3.13
C LEU A 343 13.52 -27.26 -2.70
N GLU A 344 14.19 -27.91 -3.64
CA GLU A 344 15.07 -29.07 -3.42
C GLU A 344 16.27 -28.69 -2.54
N ALA A 345 16.80 -27.48 -2.70
CA ALA A 345 17.92 -26.97 -1.91
C ALA A 345 17.47 -26.47 -0.52
N LYS A 346 16.27 -25.89 -0.41
CA LYS A 346 15.67 -25.52 0.89
C LYS A 346 15.30 -26.74 1.71
N ASN A 347 14.84 -27.80 1.05
CA ASN A 347 14.34 -29.03 1.64
C ASN A 347 15.40 -30.14 1.81
N GLU A 348 16.71 -29.83 1.75
CA GLU A 348 17.84 -30.80 1.84
C GLU A 348 17.66 -31.81 3.00
N PHE A 349 17.17 -31.36 4.14
CA PHE A 349 16.92 -32.18 5.33
C PHE A 349 15.42 -32.30 5.70
N GLY A 350 14.53 -31.59 5.00
CA GLY A 350 13.14 -31.39 5.40
C GLY A 350 12.97 -30.88 6.83
N LEU A 351 11.82 -31.19 7.43
CA LEU A 351 11.53 -30.91 8.83
C LEU A 351 12.05 -32.07 9.70
N ILE A 352 13.12 -31.83 10.46
CA ILE A 352 13.79 -32.84 11.29
C ILE A 352 13.06 -33.03 12.62
N SER A 353 12.56 -31.93 13.20
CA SER A 353 11.75 -31.92 14.42
C SER A 353 10.84 -30.70 14.45
N SER A 354 9.97 -30.60 15.44
CA SER A 354 9.12 -29.43 15.72
C SER A 354 9.90 -28.09 15.73
N HIS A 355 11.19 -28.13 16.08
CA HIS A 355 12.06 -26.96 16.33
C HIS A 355 13.26 -26.87 15.36
N LEU A 356 13.38 -27.76 14.37
CA LEU A 356 14.56 -27.83 13.50
C LEU A 356 14.22 -28.32 12.09
N GLY A 357 14.76 -27.63 11.08
CA GLY A 357 14.64 -27.98 9.67
C GLY A 357 13.72 -27.04 8.90
N TYR A 358 13.48 -27.39 7.63
CA TYR A 358 12.65 -26.60 6.71
C TYR A 358 11.24 -27.17 6.62
N GLU A 359 10.25 -26.29 6.64
CA GLU A 359 8.82 -26.59 6.56
C GLU A 359 8.22 -25.83 5.36
N PRO A 360 7.82 -26.50 4.27
CA PRO A 360 7.28 -25.85 3.07
C PRO A 360 5.85 -25.33 3.27
N VAL A 361 5.44 -24.41 2.39
CA VAL A 361 4.09 -23.84 2.34
C VAL A 361 3.02 -24.93 2.36
N GLY A 362 2.05 -24.79 3.26
CA GLY A 362 0.88 -25.65 3.38
C GLY A 362 1.09 -26.93 4.20
N SER A 363 2.19 -27.03 4.94
CA SER A 363 2.45 -28.11 5.90
C SER A 363 1.45 -28.09 7.07
N ARG A 364 1.02 -26.91 7.51
CA ARG A 364 0.14 -26.65 8.66
C ARG A 364 -1.27 -26.24 8.24
N THR A 365 -2.18 -26.23 9.20
CA THR A 365 -3.53 -25.68 9.05
C THR A 365 -3.45 -24.17 8.86
N GLY A 366 -4.17 -23.64 7.86
CA GLY A 366 -4.30 -22.21 7.63
C GLY A 366 -5.35 -21.55 8.52
N VAL A 367 -5.55 -20.25 8.33
CA VAL A 367 -6.45 -19.43 9.17
C VAL A 367 -7.94 -19.77 8.93
N ALA A 368 -8.31 -20.28 7.75
CA ALA A 368 -9.66 -20.73 7.45
C ALA A 368 -9.82 -22.24 7.64
N ALA A 369 -11.02 -22.70 8.03
CA ALA A 369 -11.32 -24.12 8.19
C ALA A 369 -11.05 -24.90 6.89
N GLY A 370 -10.30 -26.01 6.98
CA GLY A 370 -9.88 -26.82 5.83
C GLY A 370 -8.79 -26.19 4.96
N SER A 371 -8.38 -24.95 5.21
CA SER A 371 -7.26 -24.33 4.50
C SER A 371 -5.90 -24.81 5.03
N LYS A 372 -4.89 -24.61 4.21
CA LYS A 372 -3.47 -24.81 4.53
C LYS A 372 -2.80 -23.45 4.75
N ASP A 373 -1.69 -23.42 5.48
CA ASP A 373 -0.92 -22.19 5.66
C ASP A 373 -0.40 -21.62 4.32
N GLY A 374 0.02 -20.36 4.35
CA GLY A 374 0.58 -19.64 3.20
C GLY A 374 2.06 -19.28 3.34
N TYR A 375 2.81 -19.96 4.23
CA TYR A 375 4.19 -19.57 4.56
C TYR A 375 5.14 -20.78 4.59
N GLU A 376 6.38 -20.56 4.16
CA GLU A 376 7.48 -21.50 4.40
C GLU A 376 8.32 -21.02 5.59
N MET A 377 8.98 -21.95 6.27
CA MET A 377 9.75 -21.66 7.49
C MET A 377 11.05 -22.45 7.51
N LEU A 378 12.15 -21.79 7.87
CA LEU A 378 13.37 -22.46 8.31
C LEU A 378 13.48 -22.32 9.83
N LYS A 379 13.63 -23.44 10.53
CA LYS A 379 13.82 -23.50 11.97
C LYS A 379 15.27 -23.86 12.28
N VAL A 380 15.92 -23.01 13.07
CA VAL A 380 17.31 -23.14 13.48
C VAL A 380 17.35 -23.06 14.99
N SER A 381 17.80 -24.13 15.65
CA SER A 381 18.03 -24.13 17.09
C SER A 381 19.47 -23.75 17.43
N ARG A 382 19.67 -23.15 18.60
CA ARG A 382 20.99 -22.88 19.18
C ARG A 382 21.85 -24.15 19.28
N ASP A 383 21.24 -25.24 19.73
CA ASP A 383 21.93 -26.53 19.92
C ASP A 383 22.34 -27.19 18.60
N GLU A 384 21.67 -26.88 17.48
CA GLU A 384 22.05 -27.40 16.17
C GLU A 384 23.16 -26.56 15.55
N ILE A 385 23.03 -25.23 15.55
CA ILE A 385 24.00 -24.36 14.86
C ILE A 385 25.41 -24.45 15.46
N GLN A 386 25.52 -24.77 16.75
CA GLN A 386 26.78 -24.97 17.46
C GLN A 386 27.43 -26.36 17.24
N ARG A 387 26.86 -27.22 16.39
CA ARG A 387 27.43 -28.55 16.10
C ARG A 387 28.55 -28.46 15.07
N ASN A 388 29.52 -29.38 15.18
CA ASN A 388 30.59 -29.56 14.19
C ASN A 388 30.10 -29.84 12.76
N SER A 389 28.87 -30.35 12.61
CA SER A 389 28.20 -30.57 11.33
C SER A 389 26.70 -30.31 11.49
N PRO A 390 26.25 -29.05 11.36
CA PRO A 390 24.87 -28.67 11.62
C PRO A 390 23.98 -29.05 10.43
N LYS A 391 22.79 -29.61 10.70
CA LYS A 391 21.78 -29.98 9.69
C LYS A 391 21.01 -28.75 9.17
N ILE A 392 21.77 -27.86 8.56
CA ILE A 392 21.33 -26.57 8.02
C ILE A 392 21.43 -26.65 6.49
N PRO A 393 20.36 -26.36 5.72
CA PRO A 393 20.36 -26.58 4.27
C PRO A 393 21.39 -25.72 3.53
N ALA A 394 21.88 -26.21 2.40
CA ALA A 394 22.97 -25.62 1.61
C ALA A 394 22.87 -24.11 1.36
N PRO A 395 21.69 -23.50 1.08
CA PRO A 395 21.60 -22.05 0.84
C PRO A 395 21.96 -21.14 2.04
N VAL A 396 22.11 -21.71 3.24
CA VAL A 396 22.45 -21.02 4.51
C VAL A 396 23.59 -21.69 5.29
N LYS A 397 24.36 -22.57 4.63
CA LYS A 397 25.34 -23.48 5.29
C LYS A 397 26.78 -22.96 5.31
N ASN A 398 27.09 -21.84 4.65
CA ASN A 398 28.44 -21.26 4.69
C ASN A 398 28.69 -20.54 6.03
N SER A 399 29.96 -20.35 6.39
CA SER A 399 30.34 -19.81 7.70
C SER A 399 29.83 -18.39 7.99
N GLY A 400 29.71 -17.54 6.97
CA GLY A 400 29.14 -16.20 7.13
C GLY A 400 27.65 -16.23 7.48
N ASP A 401 26.90 -17.12 6.85
CA ASP A 401 25.46 -17.30 7.08
C ASP A 401 25.17 -17.90 8.45
N LEU A 402 25.96 -18.90 8.85
CA LEU A 402 25.89 -19.45 10.20
C LEU A 402 26.18 -18.36 11.24
N GLN A 403 27.17 -17.49 11.00
CA GLN A 403 27.48 -16.39 11.94
C GLN A 403 26.33 -15.38 12.09
N ILE A 404 25.60 -15.07 11.01
CA ILE A 404 24.42 -14.18 11.03
C ILE A 404 23.30 -14.79 11.90
N LEU A 405 23.05 -16.08 11.73
CA LEU A 405 22.07 -16.83 12.53
C LEU A 405 22.49 -16.93 14.00
N GLU A 406 23.77 -17.23 14.29
CA GLU A 406 24.32 -17.23 15.65
C GLU A 406 24.18 -15.88 16.35
N ASN A 407 24.55 -14.79 15.67
CA ASN A 407 24.42 -13.44 16.20
C ASN A 407 22.97 -13.12 16.58
N SER A 408 22.03 -13.45 15.69
CA SER A 408 20.60 -13.22 15.90
C SER A 408 20.04 -14.07 17.04
N ILE A 409 20.42 -15.35 17.14
CA ILE A 409 20.07 -16.23 18.26
C ILE A 409 20.65 -15.68 19.58
N GLY A 410 21.88 -15.20 19.57
CA GLY A 410 22.55 -14.59 20.74
C GLY A 410 21.85 -13.31 21.23
N SER A 411 21.52 -12.42 20.29
CA SER A 411 20.80 -11.17 20.56
C SER A 411 19.37 -11.44 21.08
N CYS A 412 18.61 -12.36 20.46
CA CYS A 412 17.32 -12.83 20.97
C CYS A 412 17.42 -13.42 22.39
N ASN A 413 18.37 -14.33 22.64
CA ASN A 413 18.59 -14.91 23.98
C ASN A 413 18.90 -13.83 25.03
N THR A 414 19.68 -12.81 24.66
CA THR A 414 20.06 -11.72 25.57
C THR A 414 18.83 -10.89 25.95
N ILE A 415 18.04 -10.46 24.97
CA ILE A 415 16.79 -9.71 25.18
C ILE A 415 15.80 -10.53 26.01
N THR A 416 15.63 -11.82 25.71
CA THR A 416 14.79 -12.73 26.49
C THR A 416 15.21 -12.74 27.97
N LYS A 417 16.51 -12.84 28.28
CA LYS A 417 16.98 -12.82 29.67
C LYS A 417 16.74 -11.48 30.37
N VAL A 418 16.81 -10.35 29.66
CA VAL A 418 16.45 -9.03 30.20
C VAL A 418 14.97 -8.98 30.58
N ILE A 419 14.08 -9.41 29.68
CA ILE A 419 12.63 -9.46 29.93
C ILE A 419 12.34 -10.39 31.13
N LEU A 420 12.91 -11.59 31.15
CA LEU A 420 12.72 -12.54 32.27
C LEU A 420 13.24 -11.97 33.60
N SER A 421 14.39 -11.30 33.60
CA SER A 421 14.95 -10.65 34.80
C SER A 421 14.06 -9.52 35.31
N ALA A 422 13.53 -8.67 34.41
CA ALA A 422 12.59 -7.62 34.75
C ALA A 422 11.28 -8.18 35.35
N LEU A 423 10.71 -9.21 34.72
CA LEU A 423 9.52 -9.90 35.24
C LEU A 423 9.79 -10.54 36.60
N SER A 424 10.94 -11.19 36.79
CA SER A 424 11.37 -11.71 38.10
C SER A 424 11.42 -10.61 39.15
N THR A 425 11.98 -9.44 38.82
CA THR A 425 12.11 -8.31 39.74
C THR A 425 10.75 -7.71 40.09
N GLY A 426 9.91 -7.37 39.10
CA GLY A 426 8.58 -6.78 39.34
C GLY A 426 7.54 -7.76 39.90
N MET A 427 7.81 -9.07 39.88
CA MET A 427 7.04 -10.09 40.60
C MET A 427 7.63 -10.47 41.97
N GLY A 428 8.71 -9.79 42.42
CA GLY A 428 9.32 -10.02 43.73
C GLY A 428 10.03 -11.38 43.87
N LEU A 429 10.44 -12.00 42.77
CA LEU A 429 11.09 -13.30 42.77
C LEU A 429 12.59 -13.20 43.10
N THR A 430 13.05 -14.09 43.97
CA THR A 430 14.41 -14.08 44.55
C THR A 430 15.07 -15.45 44.49
N GLY A 431 16.37 -15.49 44.23
CA GLY A 431 17.12 -16.75 44.19
C GLY A 431 16.63 -17.69 43.09
N ALA A 432 16.48 -18.97 43.41
CA ALA A 432 16.16 -20.02 42.43
C ALA A 432 14.79 -19.87 41.73
N SER A 433 13.83 -19.10 42.28
CA SER A 433 12.52 -18.91 41.67
C SER A 433 12.48 -17.90 40.52
N ARG A 434 13.56 -17.14 40.31
CA ARG A 434 13.67 -16.16 39.20
C ARG A 434 13.64 -16.84 37.84
N PHE A 435 12.83 -16.33 36.92
CA PHE A 435 12.52 -16.96 35.63
C PHE A 435 13.74 -17.14 34.72
N GLU A 436 14.69 -16.21 34.72
CA GLU A 436 15.91 -16.29 33.91
C GLU A 436 16.81 -17.48 34.31
N ASN A 437 16.70 -17.98 35.55
CA ASN A 437 17.37 -19.22 35.98
C ASN A 437 16.75 -20.48 35.35
N SER A 438 15.49 -20.40 34.90
CA SER A 438 14.84 -21.48 34.15
C SER A 438 15.21 -21.45 32.66
N HIS A 439 15.60 -20.28 32.11
CA HIS A 439 16.08 -20.13 30.72
C HIS A 439 17.56 -20.51 30.58
N ARG A 440 17.81 -21.81 30.78
CA ARG A 440 19.13 -22.46 30.74
C ARG A 440 19.67 -22.53 29.32
N ASN A 441 20.94 -22.19 29.14
CA ASN A 441 21.60 -22.16 27.83
C ASN A 441 21.93 -23.57 27.32
N GLU A 442 22.10 -24.51 28.24
CA GLU A 442 22.65 -25.86 28.07
C GLU A 442 21.57 -26.95 28.08
N LYS A 443 20.31 -26.56 27.90
CA LYS A 443 19.15 -27.44 27.82
C LYS A 443 18.31 -27.09 26.58
N PRO A 444 17.78 -28.09 25.86
CA PRO A 444 16.87 -27.84 24.75
C PRO A 444 15.65 -27.03 25.20
N SER A 445 15.21 -26.09 24.38
CA SER A 445 13.89 -25.46 24.55
C SER A 445 12.80 -26.52 24.44
N THR A 446 11.88 -26.55 25.39
CA THR A 446 10.68 -27.40 25.34
C THR A 446 9.50 -26.73 24.64
N THR A 447 9.66 -25.49 24.15
CA THR A 447 8.63 -24.73 23.43
C THR A 447 9.08 -24.43 22.00
N THR A 448 8.12 -24.44 21.08
CA THR A 448 8.25 -23.97 19.68
C THR A 448 7.99 -22.48 19.59
#